data_AF-A0A4T0FHT2-F1
#
_entry.id   AF-A0A4T0FHT2-F1
#
_cell.length_a   1.000
_cell.length_b   1.000
_cell.length_c   1.000
_cell.angle_alpha   90.00
_cell.angle_beta   90.00
_cell.angle_gamma   90.00
#
_symmetry.space_group_name_H-M   'P 1'
#
loop_
_entity.id
_entity.type
_entity.pdbx_description
1 polymer ?
#
loop_
_entity_poly.entity_id
_entity_poly.type
_entity_poly.pdbx_seq_one_letter_code
_entity_poly.pdbx_strand_id
1 'polypeptide(L)'
;MTIETGDEEKVYRIRVQETTTDLGWDEIYGMLAGATHQCRLLDYNQYGNHRWLDVVCTHNKLAELQFYYRDILIDKFFPLDRPIPP
;
A
#
# COMPACT_ATOMS: atom_id res chain seq x y z
N MET A 1 -23.71 9.64 -9.85
CA MET A 1 -22.64 9.43 -8.85
C MET A 1 -22.37 7.95 -8.86
N THR A 2 -21.40 7.53 -9.67
CA THR A 2 -21.10 6.12 -9.88
C THR A 2 -20.29 5.66 -8.69
N ILE A 3 -20.89 4.80 -7.85
CA ILE A 3 -20.16 4.10 -6.81
C ILE A 3 -19.22 3.17 -7.59
N GLU A 4 -17.95 3.54 -7.72
CA GLU A 4 -16.92 2.58 -8.12
C GLU A 4 -17.02 1.44 -7.12
N THR A 5 -17.50 0.28 -7.56
CA THR A 5 -17.53 -0.95 -6.78
C THR A 5 -16.09 -1.29 -6.44
N GLY A 6 -15.66 -0.87 -5.24
CA GLY A 6 -14.26 -0.87 -4.79
C GLY A 6 -13.65 -2.25 -4.52
N ASP A 7 -14.14 -3.29 -5.20
CA ASP A 7 -13.63 -4.67 -5.18
C ASP A 7 -12.74 -5.00 -6.38
N GLU A 8 -12.61 -4.11 -7.36
CA GLU A 8 -11.60 -4.27 -8.40
C GLU A 8 -10.21 -4.04 -7.81
N GLU A 9 -9.33 -5.02 -8.00
CA GLU A 9 -7.92 -4.86 -7.72
C GLU A 9 -7.34 -3.78 -8.65
N LYS A 10 -6.54 -2.88 -8.09
CA LYS A 10 -5.80 -1.85 -8.83
C LYS A 10 -4.39 -1.76 -8.27
N VAL A 11 -3.47 -1.24 -9.07
CA VAL A 11 -2.09 -0.99 -8.62
C VAL A 11 -2.04 0.36 -7.91
N TYR A 12 -1.50 0.36 -6.70
CA TYR A 12 -1.29 1.55 -5.89
C TYR A 12 0.16 1.67 -5.47
N ARG A 13 0.66 2.89 -5.40
CA ARG A 13 1.95 3.21 -4.77
C ARG A 13 1.71 3.84 -3.42
N ILE A 14 2.28 3.25 -2.39
CA ILE A 14 2.20 3.70 -1.00
C ILE A 14 3.52 4.39 -0.65
N ARG A 15 3.44 5.61 -0.11
CA ARG A 15 4.56 6.30 0.53
C ARG A 15 4.53 6.01 2.03
N VAL A 16 5.58 5.39 2.53
CA VAL A 16 5.77 5.18 3.97
C VAL A 16 6.31 6.46 4.61
N GLN A 17 5.93 6.74 5.84
CA GLN A 17 6.43 7.89 6.58
C GLN A 17 7.93 7.78 6.85
N GLU A 18 8.63 8.90 6.83
CA GLU A 18 10.05 8.95 7.16
C GLU A 18 10.34 8.67 8.64
N THR A 19 9.37 8.97 9.50
CA THR A 19 9.39 8.72 10.95
C THR A 19 9.11 7.26 11.30
N THR A 20 8.78 6.41 10.32
CA THR A 20 8.51 5.00 10.56
C THR A 20 9.76 4.30 11.08
N THR A 21 9.63 3.73 12.27
CA THR A 21 10.67 2.89 12.89
C THR A 21 10.86 1.60 12.09
N ASP A 22 12.00 0.94 12.27
CA ASP A 22 12.25 -0.35 11.61
C ASP A 22 11.20 -1.40 11.97
N LEU A 23 10.70 -1.38 13.23
CA LEU A 23 9.58 -2.23 13.64
C LEU A 23 8.29 -1.93 12.87
N GLY A 24 7.95 -0.64 12.69
CA GLY A 24 6.78 -0.25 11.92
C GLY A 24 6.93 -0.55 10.42
N TRP A 25 8.15 -0.50 9.91
CA TRP A 25 8.48 -0.92 8.55
C TRP A 25 8.28 -2.44 8.35
N ASP A 26 8.79 -3.25 9.27
CA ASP A 26 8.65 -4.71 9.20
C ASP A 26 7.19 -5.15 9.30
N GLU A 27 6.38 -4.43 10.09
CA GLU A 27 4.94 -4.67 10.19
C GLU A 27 4.21 -4.41 8.86
N ILE A 28 4.41 -3.23 8.26
CA ILE A 28 3.76 -2.90 6.97
C ILE A 28 4.26 -3.79 5.84
N TYR A 29 5.57 -4.06 5.81
CA TYR A 29 6.17 -4.94 4.82
C TYR A 29 5.63 -6.38 4.96
N GLY A 30 5.59 -6.91 6.18
CA GLY A 30 5.10 -8.27 6.46
C GLY A 30 3.61 -8.44 6.12
N MET A 31 2.80 -7.40 6.33
CA MET A 31 1.39 -7.41 5.97
C MET A 31 1.16 -7.38 4.46
N LEU A 32 1.94 -6.59 3.71
CA LEU A 32 1.81 -6.46 2.26
C LEU A 32 2.51 -7.58 1.48
N ALA A 33 3.59 -8.14 2.04
CA ALA A 33 4.28 -9.31 1.52
C ALA A 33 3.64 -10.62 1.99
N GLY A 34 2.76 -10.56 2.99
CA GLY A 34 2.02 -11.70 3.54
C GLY A 34 0.96 -12.22 2.57
N ALA A 35 0.71 -13.53 2.62
CA ALA A 35 -0.23 -14.23 1.74
C ALA A 35 -1.71 -14.03 2.09
N THR A 36 -2.06 -12.98 2.85
CA THR A 36 -3.47 -12.60 2.99
C THR A 36 -3.90 -12.06 1.64
N HIS A 37 -4.90 -12.70 1.02
CA HIS A 37 -5.38 -12.49 -0.35
C HIS A 37 -5.94 -11.08 -0.67
N GLN A 38 -5.52 -10.04 0.03
CA GLN A 38 -6.19 -8.75 0.09
C GLN A 38 -5.34 -7.62 -0.50
N CYS A 39 -4.03 -7.56 -0.20
CA CYS A 39 -3.08 -6.74 -0.93
C CYS A 39 -1.79 -7.52 -1.19
N ARG A 40 -1.20 -7.38 -2.37
CA ARG A 40 0.06 -8.04 -2.75
C ARG A 40 1.14 -7.02 -3.06
N LEU A 41 2.27 -7.11 -2.39
CA LEU A 41 3.46 -6.33 -2.73
C LEU A 41 4.00 -6.74 -4.12
N LEU A 42 4.22 -5.74 -4.97
CA LEU A 42 4.84 -5.90 -6.29
C LEU A 42 6.30 -5.49 -6.28
N ASP A 43 6.57 -4.31 -5.73
CA ASP A 43 7.89 -3.70 -5.80
C ASP A 43 8.14 -2.81 -4.58
N TYR A 44 9.41 -2.69 -4.23
CA TYR A 44 9.91 -1.83 -3.18
C TYR A 44 10.99 -0.92 -3.73
N ASN A 45 10.79 0.39 -3.57
CA ASN A 45 11.74 1.39 -4.00
C ASN A 45 12.16 2.28 -2.84
N GLN A 46 13.46 2.55 -2.73
CA GLN A 46 14.02 3.47 -1.75
C GLN A 46 14.83 4.56 -2.45
N TYR A 47 14.49 5.83 -2.14
CA TYR A 47 15.19 7.01 -2.62
C TYR A 47 15.57 7.88 -1.43
N GLY A 48 16.83 7.76 -0.98
CA GLY A 48 17.29 8.38 0.25
C GLY A 48 16.53 7.83 1.47
N ASN A 49 15.88 8.72 2.22
CA ASN A 49 15.08 8.36 3.39
C ASN A 49 13.61 8.00 3.04
N HIS A 50 13.20 8.18 1.78
CA HIS A 50 11.85 7.85 1.37
C HIS A 50 11.74 6.40 0.92
N ARG A 51 10.74 5.71 1.45
CA ARG A 51 10.41 4.32 1.14
C ARG A 51 9.05 4.25 0.46
N TRP A 52 8.99 3.54 -0.64
CA TRP A 52 7.82 3.42 -1.50
C TRP A 52 7.53 1.95 -1.79
N LEU A 53 6.25 1.58 -1.72
CA LEU A 53 5.78 0.22 -1.96
C LEU A 53 4.72 0.25 -3.07
N ASP A 54 4.94 -0.47 -4.15
CA ASP A 54 3.92 -0.69 -5.18
C ASP A 54 3.16 -1.96 -4.81
N VAL A 55 1.83 -1.86 -4.69
CA VAL A 55 0.97 -2.94 -4.24
C VAL A 55 -0.21 -3.11 -5.19
N VAL A 56 -0.69 -4.34 -5.36
CA VAL A 56 -2.02 -4.62 -5.92
C VAL A 56 -2.97 -4.73 -4.75
N CYS A 57 -4.04 -3.95 -4.74
CA CYS A 57 -5.06 -4.06 -3.71
C CYS A 57 -6.41 -3.55 -4.20
N THR A 58 -7.49 -3.91 -3.53
CA THR A 58 -8.79 -3.27 -3.76
C THR A 58 -8.85 -1.89 -3.09
N HIS A 59 -9.68 -0.99 -3.59
CA HIS A 59 -9.83 0.35 -3.01
C HIS A 59 -10.28 0.28 -1.54
N ASN A 60 -11.20 -0.63 -1.22
CA ASN A 60 -11.72 -0.81 0.14
C ASN A 60 -10.60 -1.24 1.11
N LYS A 61 -9.75 -2.17 0.70
CA LYS A 61 -8.64 -2.66 1.54
C LYS A 61 -7.51 -1.64 1.69
N LEU A 62 -7.21 -0.90 0.63
CA LEU A 62 -6.29 0.23 0.73
C LEU A 62 -6.80 1.29 1.73
N ALA A 63 -8.10 1.59 1.71
CA ALA A 63 -8.72 2.52 2.66
C ALA A 63 -8.71 2.01 4.11
N GLU A 64 -8.91 0.70 4.32
CA GLU A 64 -8.72 0.07 5.64
C GLU A 64 -7.28 0.21 6.13
N LEU A 65 -6.28 -0.09 5.29
CA LEU A 65 -4.87 0.09 5.64
C LEU A 65 -4.55 1.54 5.98
N GLN A 66 -5.05 2.47 5.17
CA GLN A 66 -4.92 3.89 5.45
C GLN A 66 -5.53 4.24 6.80
N PHE A 67 -6.69 3.69 7.15
CA PHE A 67 -7.36 3.99 8.40
C PHE A 67 -6.63 3.41 9.61
N TYR A 68 -6.22 2.14 9.54
CA TYR A 68 -5.51 1.45 10.63
C TYR A 68 -4.13 2.04 10.90
N TYR A 69 -3.44 2.52 9.85
CA TYR A 69 -2.04 2.98 9.92
C TYR A 69 -1.86 4.47 9.65
N ARG A 70 -2.98 5.22 9.62
CA ARG A 70 -2.97 6.67 9.44
C ARG A 70 -2.11 7.31 10.50
N ASP A 71 -1.31 8.29 10.10
CA ASP A 71 -0.53 9.15 10.99
C ASP A 71 0.63 8.45 11.77
N ILE A 72 0.88 7.15 11.51
CA ILE A 72 2.00 6.40 12.13
C ILE A 72 2.95 5.78 11.10
N LEU A 73 2.41 5.14 10.04
CA LEU A 73 3.24 4.39 9.08
C LEU A 73 3.07 4.83 7.63
N ILE A 74 1.88 5.24 7.21
CA ILE A 74 1.61 5.62 5.82
C ILE A 74 1.39 7.13 5.70
N ASP A 75 2.09 7.76 4.77
CA ASP A 75 1.93 9.18 4.43
C ASP A 75 0.84 9.38 3.37
N LYS A 76 0.98 8.66 2.23
CA LYS A 76 0.12 8.83 1.05
C LYS A 76 0.01 7.55 0.22
N PHE A 77 -1.03 7.51 -0.62
CA PHE A 77 -1.28 6.48 -1.63
C PHE A 77 -1.55 7.16 -2.96
N PHE A 78 -1.08 6.54 -4.03
CA PHE A 78 -1.23 7.04 -5.39
C PHE A 78 -1.73 5.89 -6.26
N PRO A 79 -2.91 6.01 -6.90
CA PRO A 79 -3.27 5.05 -7.94
C PRO A 79 -2.25 5.13 -9.06
N LEU A 80 -1.77 3.96 -9.51
CA LEU A 80 -0.89 3.86 -10.66
C LEU A 80 -1.70 3.35 -11.85
N ASP A 81 -1.57 4.01 -12.99
CA ASP A 81 -2.09 3.50 -14.26
C ASP A 81 -1.13 2.42 -14.79
N ARG A 82 -1.20 1.25 -14.15
CA ARG A 82 -0.38 0.07 -14.47
C ARG A 82 -1.27 -1.17 -14.49
N PRO A 83 -1.02 -2.11 -15.42
CA PRO A 83 -1.72 -3.37 -15.40
C PRO A 83 -1.37 -4.16 -14.14
N ILE A 84 -2.35 -4.91 -13.63
CA ILE A 84 -2.13 -5.87 -12.55
C ILE A 84 -1.23 -6.98 -13.11
N PRO A 85 -0.07 -7.26 -12.51
CA PRO A 85 0.76 -8.37 -12.94
C PRO A 85 0.06 -9.72 -12.67
N PRO A 86 0.32 -10.75 -13.49
CA PRO A 86 -0.33 -12.05 -13.37
C PRO A 86 -0.09 -12.75 -12.02
#